data_AF-A0A924Y890-F1
#
_entry.id   AF-A0A924Y890-F1
#
_cell.length_a   1.000
_cell.length_b   1.000
_cell.length_c   1.000
_cell.angle_alpha   90.00
_cell.angle_beta   90.00
_cell.angle_gamma   90.00
#
_symmetry.space_group_name_H-M   'P 1'
#
loop_
_entity.id
_entity.type
_entity.pdbx_description
1 polymer ?
#
loop_
_entity_poly.entity_id
_entity_poly.type
_entity_poly.pdbx_seq_one_letter_code
_entity_poly.pdbx_strand_id
1 'polypeptide(L)'
;MITVKRVSVGSAFKVGAIVSLIISAITGLCFALFAGSILTTMSSIATSINQSGGTTTSLTQNDLAAFNAAGLTSLCISVGIQMVVAAIGGGLFSGLLAIAYNLTARWVGGLEVELHDDGYGFNAPVPPPSQPRYNPYAGGDKAKRHPNEGFDA
;
A
#
# COMPACT_ATOMS: atom_id res chain seq x y z
N MET A 1 -29.10 10.49 -1.90
CA MET A 1 -28.45 9.17 -1.67
C MET A 1 -27.82 8.69 -2.97
N ILE A 2 -26.55 8.29 -2.93
CA ILE A 2 -25.83 7.74 -4.08
C ILE A 2 -25.49 6.28 -3.76
N THR A 3 -25.86 5.35 -4.65
CA THR A 3 -25.60 3.92 -4.45
C THR A 3 -24.30 3.50 -5.14
N VAL A 4 -23.33 2.99 -4.37
CA VAL A 4 -22.05 2.50 -4.89
C VAL A 4 -22.18 1.02 -5.27
N LYS A 5 -22.39 0.76 -6.57
CA LYS A 5 -22.60 -0.59 -7.12
C LYS A 5 -21.31 -1.34 -7.50
N ARG A 6 -20.17 -0.64 -7.62
CA ARG A 6 -18.88 -1.24 -7.99
C ARG A 6 -17.73 -0.57 -7.27
N VAL A 7 -16.84 -1.39 -6.72
CA VAL A 7 -15.54 -0.98 -6.20
C VAL A 7 -14.47 -1.48 -7.16
N SER A 8 -13.57 -0.58 -7.59
CA SER A 8 -12.43 -0.98 -8.44
C SER A 8 -11.46 -1.85 -7.66
N VAL A 9 -11.17 -3.04 -8.18
CA VAL A 9 -10.23 -4.00 -7.57
C VAL A 9 -8.84 -3.37 -7.42
N GLY A 10 -8.42 -2.53 -8.37
CA GLY A 10 -7.14 -1.82 -8.30
C GLY A 10 -7.08 -0.79 -7.17
N SER A 11 -8.20 -0.15 -6.84
CA SER A 11 -8.27 0.77 -5.69
C SER A 11 -8.23 -0.01 -4.37
N ALA A 12 -9.01 -1.09 -4.27
CA ALA A 12 -9.03 -1.94 -3.08
C ALA A 12 -7.68 -2.60 -2.79
N PHE A 13 -6.95 -3.05 -3.82
CA PHE A 13 -5.59 -3.55 -3.69
C PHE A 13 -4.65 -2.50 -3.08
N LYS A 14 -4.67 -1.25 -3.60
CA LYS A 14 -3.84 -0.16 -3.08
C LYS A 14 -4.14 0.15 -1.62
N VAL A 15 -5.42 0.26 -1.28
CA VAL A 15 -5.85 0.53 0.11
C VAL A 15 -5.41 -0.61 1.03
N GLY A 16 -5.66 -1.86 0.65
CA GLY A 16 -5.26 -3.01 1.48
C GLY A 16 -3.75 -3.19 1.60
N ALA A 17 -2.98 -2.88 0.55
CA ALA A 17 -1.53 -2.86 0.61
C ALA A 17 -1.02 -1.81 1.60
N ILE A 18 -1.57 -0.58 1.56
CA ILE A 18 -1.21 0.50 2.49
C ILE A 18 -1.59 0.15 3.92
N VAL A 19 -2.82 -0.32 4.16
CA VAL A 19 -3.29 -0.68 5.50
C VAL A 19 -2.44 -1.81 6.09
N SER A 20 -2.15 -2.84 5.29
CA SER A 20 -1.35 -3.99 5.75
C SER A 20 0.11 -3.61 5.98
N LEU A 21 0.65 -2.67 5.19
CA LEU A 21 1.97 -2.08 5.42
C LEU A 21 1.99 -1.32 6.75
N ILE A 22 0.98 -0.49 7.04
CA ILE A 22 0.90 0.24 8.32
C ILE A 22 0.82 -0.73 9.51
N ILE A 23 -0.04 -1.75 9.43
CA ILE A 23 -0.17 -2.76 10.48
C ILE A 23 1.15 -3.51 10.67
N SER A 24 1.79 -3.93 9.57
CA SER A 24 3.09 -4.61 9.62
C SER A 24 4.19 -3.69 10.16
N ALA A 25 4.13 -2.38 9.91
CA ALA A 25 5.08 -1.42 10.43
C ALA A 25 4.96 -1.29 11.95
N ILE A 26 3.74 -1.14 12.46
CA ILE A 26 3.47 -1.06 13.90
C ILE A 26 3.90 -2.36 14.59
N THR A 27 3.51 -3.50 14.03
CA THR A 27 3.80 -4.82 14.61
C THR A 27 5.30 -5.12 14.55
N GLY A 28 5.95 -4.81 13.43
CA GLY A 28 7.40 -4.97 13.25
C GLY A 28 8.20 -4.05 14.17
N LEU A 29 7.74 -2.82 14.41
CA LEU A 29 8.35 -1.90 15.37
C LEU A 29 8.23 -2.45 16.80
N CYS A 30 7.04 -2.90 17.22
CA CYS A 30 6.86 -3.53 18.53
C CYS A 30 7.76 -4.76 18.71
N PHE A 31 7.86 -5.62 17.68
CA PHE A 31 8.72 -6.79 17.72
C PHE A 31 10.20 -6.41 17.79
N ALA A 32 10.63 -5.40 17.01
CA ALA A 32 12.00 -4.90 17.04
C ALA A 32 12.39 -4.33 18.41
N LEU A 33 11.50 -3.58 19.05
CA LEU A 33 11.70 -3.07 20.41
C LEU A 33 11.83 -4.21 21.42
N PHE A 34 10.95 -5.21 21.33
CA PHE A 34 10.98 -6.36 22.23
C PHE A 34 12.23 -7.21 22.03
N ALA A 35 12.58 -7.53 20.79
CA ALA A 35 13.80 -8.26 20.44
C ALA A 35 15.07 -7.51 20.87
N GLY A 36 15.10 -6.18 20.71
CA GLY A 36 16.19 -5.33 21.19
C GLY A 36 16.36 -5.37 22.71
N SER A 37 15.26 -5.38 23.47
CA SER A 37 15.28 -5.51 24.94
C SER A 37 15.78 -6.89 25.41
N ILE A 38 15.46 -7.95 24.67
CA ILE A 38 15.97 -9.30 24.95
C ILE A 38 17.46 -9.38 24.63
N LEU A 39 17.90 -8.86 23.48
CA LEU A 39 19.30 -8.92 23.07
C LEU A 39 20.22 -8.14 24.03
N THR A 40 19.75 -6.99 24.53
CA THR A 40 20.47 -6.22 25.56
C THR A 40 20.54 -6.96 26.89
N THR A 41 19.47 -7.64 27.30
CA THR A 41 19.46 -8.45 28.53
C THR A 41 20.36 -9.70 28.42
N MET A 42 20.38 -10.36 27.26
CA MET A 42 21.28 -11.50 27.01
C MET A 42 22.75 -11.06 26.98
N SER A 43 23.05 -9.91 26.37
CA SER A 43 24.40 -9.34 26.35
C SER A 43 24.90 -8.97 27.74
N SER A 44 24.05 -8.41 28.61
CA SER A 44 24.44 -8.07 29.98
C SER A 44 24.71 -9.32 30.83
N ILE A 45 23.89 -10.37 30.67
CA ILE A 45 24.11 -11.67 31.33
C ILE A 45 25.42 -12.30 30.85
N ALA A 46 25.67 -12.36 29.54
CA ALA A 46 26.91 -12.92 28.99
C ALA A 46 28.16 -12.18 29.51
N THR A 47 28.07 -10.85 29.69
CA THR A 47 29.16 -10.04 30.25
C THR A 47 29.39 -10.36 31.73
N SER A 48 28.31 -10.54 32.51
CA SER A 48 28.41 -10.89 33.94
C SER A 48 29.00 -12.29 34.20
N ILE A 49 28.69 -13.27 33.34
CA ILE A 49 29.21 -14.65 33.46
C ILE A 49 30.72 -14.68 33.18
N ASN A 50 31.19 -13.93 32.17
CA ASN A 50 32.63 -13.83 31.87
C ASN A 50 33.44 -13.17 32.99
N GLN A 51 32.84 -12.26 33.78
CA GLN A 51 33.52 -11.64 34.93
C GLN A 51 33.60 -12.57 36.15
N SER A 52 32.81 -13.65 36.20
CA SER A 52 32.66 -14.53 37.37
C SER A 52 33.69 -15.69 37.43
N GLY A 53 34.67 -15.75 36.52
CA GLY A 53 35.82 -16.65 36.65
C GLY A 53 35.71 -18.05 36.02
N GLY A 54 34.76 -18.29 35.10
CA GLY A 54 34.65 -19.55 34.35
C GLY A 54 35.61 -19.61 33.16
N THR A 55 36.56 -20.54 33.17
CA THR A 55 37.43 -20.89 32.04
C THR A 55 36.63 -21.45 30.86
N THR A 56 36.10 -20.58 30.01
CA THR A 56 35.62 -20.92 28.67
C THR A 56 35.89 -19.73 27.77
N THR A 57 36.84 -19.87 26.83
CA THR A 57 37.09 -18.99 25.67
C THR A 57 36.64 -17.54 25.85
N SER A 58 37.57 -16.69 26.28
CA SER A 58 37.39 -15.24 26.40
C SER A 58 36.91 -14.65 25.08
N LEU A 59 35.60 -14.51 24.91
CA LEU A 59 34.99 -13.68 23.86
C LEU A 59 35.55 -12.28 24.07
N THR A 60 36.35 -11.80 23.12
CA THR A 60 36.89 -10.45 23.20
C THR A 60 35.74 -9.45 23.08
N GLN A 61 35.92 -8.25 23.62
CA GLN A 61 34.94 -7.16 23.47
C GLN A 61 34.59 -6.91 21.99
N ASN A 62 35.54 -7.18 21.08
CA ASN A 62 35.34 -7.14 19.63
C ASN A 62 34.38 -8.22 19.12
N ASP A 63 34.46 -9.45 19.64
CA ASP A 63 33.56 -10.55 19.24
C ASP A 63 32.11 -10.27 19.67
N LEU A 64 31.94 -9.70 20.86
CA LEU A 64 30.62 -9.32 21.38
C LEU A 64 30.03 -8.11 20.60
N ALA A 65 30.88 -7.15 20.22
CA ALA A 65 30.47 -6.04 19.35
C ALA A 65 30.07 -6.53 17.95
N ALA A 66 30.82 -7.48 17.37
CA ALA A 66 30.51 -8.08 16.08
C ALA A 66 29.18 -8.87 16.12
N PHE A 67 28.93 -9.63 17.20
CA PHE A 67 27.68 -10.36 17.39
C PHE A 67 26.47 -9.42 17.49
N ASN A 68 26.59 -8.35 18.27
CA ASN A 68 25.52 -7.35 18.40
C ASN A 68 25.27 -6.59 17.09
N ALA A 69 26.32 -6.24 16.35
CA ALA A 69 26.19 -5.62 15.03
C ALA A 69 25.53 -6.56 14.02
N ALA A 70 25.90 -7.84 14.00
CA ALA A 70 25.29 -8.85 13.13
C ALA A 70 23.81 -9.08 13.48
N GLY A 71 23.48 -9.17 14.77
CA GLY A 71 22.10 -9.32 15.25
C GLY A 71 21.22 -8.15 14.85
N LEU A 72 21.68 -6.91 15.08
CA LEU A 72 20.95 -5.70 14.68
C LEU A 72 20.75 -5.63 13.17
N THR A 73 21.78 -5.96 12.39
CA THR A 73 21.71 -5.97 10.93
C THR A 73 20.70 -6.99 10.42
N SER A 74 20.70 -8.21 10.97
CA SER A 74 19.72 -9.24 10.61
C SER A 74 18.29 -8.83 10.97
N LEU A 75 18.12 -8.13 12.10
CA LEU A 75 16.81 -7.67 12.56
C LEU A 75 16.25 -6.62 11.60
N CYS A 76 17.05 -5.63 11.21
CA CYS A 76 16.66 -4.63 10.21
C CYS A 76 16.25 -5.26 8.88
N ILE A 77 17.03 -6.22 8.38
CA ILE A 77 16.72 -6.93 7.12
C ILE A 77 15.41 -7.71 7.26
N SER A 78 15.22 -8.42 8.37
CA SER A 78 14.01 -9.24 8.60
C SER A 78 12.73 -8.40 8.65
N VAL A 79 12.76 -7.25 9.33
CA VAL A 79 11.61 -6.31 9.39
C VAL A 79 11.31 -5.72 8.01
N GLY A 80 12.34 -5.37 7.24
CA GLY A 80 12.17 -4.88 5.87
C GLY A 80 11.49 -5.91 4.96
N ILE A 81 11.94 -7.17 5.01
CA ILE A 81 11.34 -8.27 4.24
C ILE A 81 9.88 -8.48 4.68
N GLN A 82 9.62 -8.47 5.99
CA GLN A 82 8.26 -8.66 6.51
C GLN A 82 7.29 -7.58 6.01
N MET A 83 7.71 -6.32 5.95
CA MET A 83 6.90 -5.23 5.38
C MET A 83 6.54 -5.47 3.91
N VAL A 84 7.51 -5.92 3.10
CA VAL A 84 7.28 -6.21 1.67
C VAL A 84 6.27 -7.34 1.51
N VAL A 85 6.44 -8.42 2.26
CA VAL A 85 5.53 -9.58 2.22
C VAL A 85 4.12 -9.19 2.68
N ALA A 86 4.02 -8.39 3.75
CA ALA A 86 2.74 -7.93 4.28
C ALA A 86 2.00 -7.00 3.30
N ALA A 87 2.72 -6.11 2.59
CA ALA A 87 2.11 -5.23 1.59
C ALA A 87 1.53 -6.03 0.41
N ILE A 88 2.27 -7.03 -0.09
CA ILE A 88 1.83 -7.89 -1.20
C ILE A 88 0.65 -8.75 -0.75
N GLY A 89 0.76 -9.46 0.39
CA GLY A 89 -0.30 -10.33 0.90
C GLY A 89 -1.56 -9.55 1.25
N GLY A 90 -1.41 -8.40 1.89
CA GLY A 90 -2.50 -7.50 2.24
C GLY A 90 -3.26 -6.95 1.03
N GLY A 91 -2.53 -6.50 0.01
CA GLY A 91 -3.13 -6.05 -1.25
C GLY A 91 -3.88 -7.19 -1.96
N LEU A 92 -3.32 -8.39 -1.99
CA LEU A 92 -3.97 -9.54 -2.62
C LEU A 92 -5.29 -9.89 -1.93
N PHE A 93 -5.29 -9.90 -0.59
CA PHE A 93 -6.47 -10.22 0.21
C PHE A 93 -7.57 -9.17 0.06
N SER A 94 -7.23 -7.88 0.06
CA SER A 94 -8.20 -6.81 -0.16
C SER A 94 -8.73 -6.79 -1.59
N GLY A 95 -7.91 -7.16 -2.58
CA GLY A 95 -8.34 -7.35 -3.96
C GLY A 95 -9.39 -8.45 -4.09
N LEU A 96 -9.19 -9.59 -3.43
CA LEU A 96 -10.16 -10.68 -3.37
C LEU A 96 -11.46 -10.26 -2.68
N LEU A 97 -11.37 -9.54 -1.56
CA LEU A 97 -12.53 -8.98 -0.87
C LEU A 97 -13.34 -8.01 -1.75
N ALA A 98 -12.68 -7.19 -2.58
CA ALA A 98 -13.38 -6.31 -3.51
C ALA A 98 -14.11 -7.07 -4.63
N ILE A 99 -13.54 -8.19 -5.10
CA ILE A 99 -14.24 -9.08 -6.04
C ILE A 99 -15.47 -9.69 -5.35
N ALA A 100 -15.33 -10.18 -4.12
CA ALA A 100 -16.43 -10.72 -3.34
C ALA A 100 -17.53 -9.67 -3.09
N TYR A 101 -17.15 -8.43 -2.74
CA TYR A 101 -18.08 -7.31 -2.58
C TYR A 101 -18.83 -7.00 -3.89
N ASN A 102 -18.12 -6.95 -5.02
CA ASN A 102 -18.77 -6.70 -6.31
C ASN A 102 -19.76 -7.82 -6.68
N LEU A 103 -19.51 -9.06 -6.23
CA LEU A 103 -20.43 -10.17 -6.41
C LEU A 103 -21.67 -10.01 -5.53
N THR A 104 -21.50 -9.74 -4.22
CA THR A 104 -22.61 -9.58 -3.27
C THR A 104 -23.44 -8.32 -3.52
N ALA A 105 -22.81 -7.21 -3.93
CA ALA A 105 -23.52 -5.98 -4.29
C ALA A 105 -24.49 -6.16 -5.47
N ARG A 106 -24.22 -7.12 -6.38
CA ARG A 106 -25.18 -7.46 -7.45
C ARG A 106 -26.41 -8.20 -6.94
N TRP A 107 -26.33 -8.83 -5.77
CA TRP A 107 -27.41 -9.61 -5.17
C TRP A 107 -28.25 -8.78 -4.21
N VAL A 108 -27.62 -7.89 -3.43
CA VAL A 108 -28.28 -7.15 -2.32
C VAL A 108 -28.55 -5.67 -2.66
N GLY A 109 -28.09 -5.18 -3.81
CA GLY A 109 -28.37 -3.81 -4.29
C GLY A 109 -27.22 -2.80 -4.11
N GLY A 110 -26.15 -3.19 -3.40
CA GLY A 110 -24.96 -2.36 -3.17
C GLY A 110 -25.07 -1.48 -1.92
N LEU A 111 -24.04 -0.67 -1.67
CA LEU A 111 -23.98 0.22 -0.50
C LEU A 111 -24.60 1.58 -0.84
N GLU A 112 -25.50 2.09 0.01
CA GLU A 112 -26.03 3.44 -0.08
C GLU A 112 -25.18 4.40 0.73
N VAL A 113 -24.74 5.48 0.09
CA VAL A 113 -23.90 6.52 0.72
C VAL A 113 -24.65 7.85 0.65
N GLU A 114 -24.80 8.49 1.81
CA GLU A 114 -25.22 9.88 1.92
C GLU A 114 -23.97 10.76 1.93
N LEU A 115 -23.81 11.57 0.89
CA LEU A 115 -22.79 12.61 0.87
C LEU A 115 -23.43 13.90 1.39
N HIS A 116 -22.92 14.39 2.51
CA HIS A 116 -23.20 15.75 2.95
C HIS A 116 -22.30 16.69 2.13
N ASP A 117 -22.90 17.67 1.47
CA ASP A 117 -22.17 18.65 0.67
C ASP A 117 -21.80 19.83 1.58
N ASP A 118 -20.57 19.81 2.10
CA ASP A 118 -20.08 20.82 3.04
C ASP A 118 -19.73 22.15 2.34
N GLY A 119 -20.15 22.36 1.09
CA GLY A 119 -19.98 23.62 0.37
C GLY A 119 -18.57 23.91 -0.14
N TYR A 120 -17.62 22.98 0.03
CA TYR A 120 -16.28 23.04 -0.58
C TYR A 120 -16.26 22.40 -1.98
N GLY A 121 -17.31 22.64 -2.76
CA GLY A 121 -17.39 22.22 -4.15
C GLY A 121 -16.29 22.91 -4.97
N PHE A 122 -15.51 22.11 -5.69
CA PHE A 122 -14.73 22.56 -6.83
C PHE A 122 -15.69 23.29 -7.79
N ASN A 123 -15.72 24.62 -7.70
CA ASN A 123 -16.43 25.48 -8.64
C ASN A 123 -15.75 25.34 -10.00
N ALA A 124 -16.13 24.32 -10.75
CA ALA A 124 -15.90 24.31 -12.18
C ALA A 124 -16.60 25.56 -12.73
N PRO A 125 -15.89 26.52 -13.34
CA PRO A 125 -16.50 27.70 -13.91
C PRO A 125 -17.61 27.26 -14.86
N VAL A 126 -18.82 27.77 -14.66
CA VAL A 126 -19.92 27.58 -15.61
C VAL A 126 -19.41 28.12 -16.96
N PRO A 127 -19.25 27.28 -18.00
CA PRO A 127 -18.79 27.78 -19.27
C PRO A 127 -19.83 28.78 -19.81
N PRO A 128 -19.39 29.91 -20.40
CA PRO A 128 -20.29 30.90 -20.94
C PRO A 128 -21.21 30.26 -22.01
N PRO A 129 -22.44 30.76 -22.18
CA PRO A 129 -23.48 30.15 -23.04
C PRO A 129 -23.10 30.03 -24.53
N SER A 130 -21.96 30.59 -24.94
CA SER A 130 -21.41 30.48 -26.29
C SER A 130 -20.50 29.27 -26.52
N GLN A 131 -20.14 28.50 -25.48
CA GLN A 131 -19.29 27.33 -25.70
C GLN A 131 -20.12 26.15 -26.22
N PRO A 132 -19.79 25.61 -27.41
CA PRO A 132 -20.43 24.40 -27.90
C PRO A 132 -20.20 23.29 -26.87
N ARG A 133 -21.28 22.59 -26.48
CA ARG A 133 -21.19 21.44 -25.58
C ARG A 133 -20.16 20.47 -26.15
N TYR A 134 -19.01 20.37 -25.50
CA TYR A 134 -17.99 19.42 -25.88
C TYR A 134 -18.56 18.01 -25.66
N ASN A 135 -18.91 17.33 -26.74
CA ASN A 135 -19.30 15.94 -26.72
C ASN A 135 -18.04 15.11 -27.03
N PRO A 136 -17.40 14.47 -26.03
CA PRO A 136 -16.19 13.68 -26.24
C PRO A 136 -16.42 12.45 -27.14
N TYR A 137 -17.66 12.12 -27.47
CA TYR A 137 -18.03 11.00 -28.34
C TYR A 137 -18.41 11.41 -29.77
N ALA A 138 -18.36 12.71 -30.12
CA ALA A 138 -18.76 13.19 -31.45
C ALA A 138 -17.68 13.06 -32.54
N GLY A 139 -16.50 12.53 -32.23
CA GLY A 139 -15.34 12.45 -33.13
C GLY A 139 -15.22 11.18 -33.98
N GLY A 140 -16.29 10.42 -34.19
CA GLY A 140 -16.21 9.07 -34.78
C GLY A 140 -16.39 8.92 -36.30
N ASP A 141 -17.05 9.86 -37.01
CA ASP A 141 -17.68 9.49 -38.30
C ASP A 141 -17.48 10.44 -39.49
N LYS A 142 -16.44 11.28 -39.50
CA LYS A 142 -16.13 12.16 -40.65
C LYS A 142 -14.71 11.96 -41.19
N ALA A 143 -14.33 10.71 -41.42
CA ALA A 143 -13.18 10.35 -42.26
C ALA A 143 -13.65 9.44 -43.41
N LYS A 144 -14.62 9.90 -44.21
CA LYS A 144 -15.04 9.22 -45.44
C LYS A 144 -15.18 10.22 -46.58
N ARG A 145 -14.21 10.12 -47.51
CA ARG A 145 -14.31 10.29 -48.96
C ARG A 145 -14.50 11.73 -49.49
N HIS A 146 -13.40 12.32 -49.95
CA HIS A 146 -13.43 13.15 -51.15
C HIS A 146 -13.13 12.24 -52.35
N PRO A 147 -14.06 12.06 -53.30
CA PRO A 147 -13.78 11.42 -54.59
C PRO A 147 -13.15 12.44 -55.55
N ASN A 148 -12.31 11.91 -56.45
CA ASN A 148 -11.64 12.59 -57.56
C ASN A 148 -12.54 13.56 -58.34
N GLU A 149 -12.08 14.80 -58.46
CA GLU A 149 -12.31 15.68 -59.62
C GLU A 149 -10.91 16.24 -59.94
N GLY A 150 -10.25 15.80 -61.01
CA GLY A 150 -10.50 16.28 -62.37
C GLY A 150 -9.48 17.38 -62.69
N PHE A 151 -8.30 16.98 -63.17
CA PHE A 151 -7.29 17.92 -63.67
C PHE A 151 -7.02 17.59 -65.15
N ASP A 152 -7.78 18.25 -66.00
CA ASP A 152 -7.45 18.44 -67.42
C ASP A 152 -6.63 19.73 -67.54
N ALA A 153 -5.40 19.59 -68.03
CA ALA A 153 -4.67 20.59 -68.82
C ALA A 153 -3.50 19.91 -69.55
#